data_AF-A0A0N0TIM9-F1
#
_entry.id   AF-A0A0N0TIM9-F1
#
_cell.length_a   1.000
_cell.length_b   1.000
_cell.length_c   1.000
_cell.angle_alpha   90.00
_cell.angle_beta   90.00
_cell.angle_gamma   90.00
#
_symmetry.space_group_name_H-M   'P 1'
#
loop_
_entity.id
_entity.type
_entity.pdbx_description
1 polymer ?
#
loop_
_entity_poly.entity_id
_entity_poly.type
_entity_poly.pdbx_seq_one_letter_code
_entity_poly.pdbx_strand_id
1 'polypeptide(L)'
;MTSTLSLAEALAAGTVVLDGGMSNQLESAGHDLSDELWSARLLAEQPEAVTEAHLAYFQAGADVAITASYQATFEGFAGRGIGHDRAAELMALSVESAREAARRARVSRPLWVAASAGPYGAMLADGSEYRGRYGLSVDELERFHRPRLEVLAAARPDVLALETVPDADEATALLRAVRGLGVPAWLTYSVAGDRTRAGQPLEEAFAPAAEADEVIAVGVNCCAPQDVDTAVATAARVTGKPVVVYPNSGETWDAGARAWTGRSSFTAGQVKGWQQAGARLIGGCCRVGPEAISGIAGTLRGA
;
A
#
# COMPACT_ATOMS: atom_id res chain seq x y z
N MET A 1 15.87 22.69 -9.92
CA MET A 1 16.29 22.80 -8.51
C MET A 1 15.14 22.34 -7.65
N THR A 2 15.02 21.03 -7.43
CA THR A 2 13.98 20.47 -6.59
C THR A 2 14.46 20.55 -5.15
N SER A 3 14.02 21.59 -4.44
CA SER A 3 13.86 21.48 -2.99
C SER A 3 12.76 20.44 -2.79
N THR A 4 13.12 19.16 -2.75
CA THR A 4 12.18 18.04 -2.62
C THR A 4 11.78 17.96 -1.15
N LEU A 5 10.66 18.60 -0.82
CA LEU A 5 9.95 18.32 0.42
C LEU A 5 9.84 16.79 0.57
N SER A 6 10.38 16.24 1.65
CA SER A 6 10.24 14.82 1.94
C SER A 6 8.77 14.49 2.20
N LEU A 7 8.38 13.24 2.01
CA LEU A 7 7.00 12.83 2.30
C LEU A 7 6.66 13.14 3.77
N ALA A 8 7.56 12.83 4.72
CA ALA A 8 7.36 13.11 6.14
C ALA A 8 7.06 14.59 6.44
N GLU A 9 7.78 15.52 5.81
CA GLU A 9 7.52 16.96 5.95
C GLU A 9 6.16 17.34 5.34
N ALA A 10 5.77 16.72 4.21
CA ALA A 10 4.46 16.92 3.61
C ALA A 10 3.32 16.45 4.52
N LEU A 11 3.47 15.30 5.20
CA LEU A 11 2.48 14.77 6.15
C LEU A 11 2.33 15.66 7.40
N ALA A 12 3.41 16.29 7.83
CA ALA A 12 3.39 17.25 8.93
C ALA A 12 2.67 18.55 8.53
N ALA A 13 2.78 18.95 7.25
CA ALA A 13 2.17 20.17 6.73
C ALA A 13 0.69 20.00 6.34
N GLY A 14 0.27 18.80 5.94
CA GLY A 14 -1.10 18.58 5.48
C GLY A 14 -1.40 17.15 5.05
N THR A 15 -2.53 16.99 4.36
CA THR A 15 -2.97 15.68 3.83
C THR A 15 -2.48 15.50 2.39
N VAL A 16 -1.93 14.33 2.11
CA VAL A 16 -1.39 13.89 0.83
C VAL A 16 -2.32 12.82 0.23
N VAL A 17 -2.48 12.83 -1.09
CA VAL A 17 -3.36 11.87 -1.80
C VAL A 17 -2.55 10.64 -2.23
N LEU A 18 -2.95 9.45 -1.79
CA LEU A 18 -2.44 8.17 -2.30
C LEU A 18 -3.20 7.77 -3.57
N ASP A 19 -2.60 6.86 -4.34
CA ASP A 19 -3.24 6.25 -5.50
C ASP A 19 -4.34 5.24 -5.11
N GLY A 20 -4.78 4.46 -6.10
CA GLY A 20 -5.84 3.47 -5.99
C GLY A 20 -5.34 2.05 -6.26
N GLY A 21 -6.27 1.13 -6.51
CA GLY A 21 -5.94 -0.26 -6.81
C GLY A 21 -5.23 -0.42 -8.16
N MET A 22 -3.96 -0.86 -8.13
CA MET A 22 -3.18 -1.16 -9.33
C MET A 22 -3.88 -2.18 -10.24
N SER A 23 -4.39 -3.27 -9.67
CA SER A 23 -5.14 -4.29 -10.42
C SER A 23 -6.33 -3.70 -11.16
N ASN A 24 -7.09 -2.82 -10.49
CA ASN A 24 -8.29 -2.21 -11.06
C ASN A 24 -7.96 -1.36 -12.31
N GLN A 25 -6.85 -0.62 -12.27
CA GLN A 25 -6.43 0.20 -13.40
C GLN A 25 -5.92 -0.65 -14.57
N LEU A 26 -5.17 -1.73 -14.28
CA LEU A 26 -4.69 -2.65 -15.30
C LEU A 26 -5.83 -3.45 -15.97
N GLU A 27 -6.82 -3.92 -15.19
CA GLU A 27 -8.03 -4.56 -15.72
C GLU A 27 -8.83 -3.59 -16.60
N SER A 28 -9.02 -2.35 -16.14
CA SER A 28 -9.73 -1.32 -16.91
C SER A 28 -9.02 -0.96 -18.22
N ALA A 29 -7.70 -1.14 -18.27
CA ALA A 29 -6.89 -0.98 -19.48
C ALA A 29 -6.85 -2.25 -20.37
N GLY A 30 -7.50 -3.34 -19.95
CA GLY A 30 -7.66 -4.57 -20.71
C GLY A 30 -6.55 -5.62 -20.50
N HIS A 31 -5.74 -5.48 -19.45
CA HIS A 31 -4.74 -6.50 -19.09
C HIS A 31 -5.37 -7.67 -18.33
N ASP A 32 -4.88 -8.88 -18.61
CA ASP A 32 -5.29 -10.11 -17.94
C ASP A 32 -4.60 -10.25 -16.57
N LEU A 33 -5.37 -10.32 -15.49
CA LEU A 33 -4.86 -10.51 -14.12
C LEU A 33 -5.22 -11.87 -13.52
N SER A 34 -5.60 -12.86 -14.34
CA SER A 34 -6.01 -14.18 -13.86
C SER A 34 -4.90 -15.01 -13.21
N ASP A 35 -3.64 -14.63 -13.41
CA ASP A 35 -2.48 -15.25 -12.77
C ASP A 35 -2.35 -14.82 -11.30
N GLU A 36 -2.12 -15.77 -10.39
CA GLU A 36 -1.96 -15.52 -8.95
C GLU A 36 -0.82 -14.53 -8.60
N LEU A 37 0.18 -14.42 -9.48
CA LEU A 37 1.30 -13.48 -9.39
C LEU A 37 1.26 -12.47 -10.56
N TRP A 38 0.06 -12.03 -10.96
CA TRP A 38 -0.14 -11.12 -12.09
C TRP A 38 0.75 -9.87 -12.04
N SER A 39 1.00 -9.34 -10.85
CA SER A 39 1.83 -8.13 -10.66
C SER A 39 3.27 -8.38 -11.06
N ALA A 40 3.85 -9.48 -10.57
CA ALA A 40 5.16 -9.97 -10.96
C ALA A 40 5.26 -10.29 -12.46
N ARG A 41 4.23 -10.89 -13.05
CA ARG A 41 4.19 -11.22 -14.49
C ARG A 41 4.14 -9.96 -15.35
N LEU A 42 3.23 -9.02 -15.07
CA LEU A 42 3.11 -7.79 -15.84
C LEU A 42 4.34 -6.90 -15.71
N LEU A 43 4.99 -6.85 -14.54
CA LEU A 43 6.30 -6.19 -14.41
C LEU A 43 7.37 -6.80 -15.33
N ALA A 44 7.38 -8.12 -15.49
CA ALA A 44 8.36 -8.80 -16.32
C ALA A 44 8.07 -8.69 -17.82
N GLU A 45 6.80 -8.78 -18.22
CA GLU A 45 6.38 -8.89 -19.61
C GLU A 45 5.95 -7.55 -20.22
N GLN A 46 5.33 -6.66 -19.43
CA GLN A 46 4.67 -5.44 -19.88
C GLN A 46 4.92 -4.26 -18.90
N PRO A 47 6.18 -3.89 -18.59
CA PRO A 47 6.47 -2.83 -17.61
C PRO A 47 5.91 -1.45 -18.00
N GLU A 48 5.71 -1.20 -19.29
CA GLU A 48 5.06 0.02 -19.77
C GLU A 48 3.59 0.11 -19.33
N ALA A 49 2.86 -1.00 -19.27
CA ALA A 49 1.49 -1.02 -18.74
C ALA A 49 1.43 -0.57 -17.27
N VAL A 50 2.42 -0.99 -16.48
CA VAL A 50 2.55 -0.57 -15.08
C VAL A 50 2.87 0.93 -14.98
N THR A 51 3.77 1.44 -15.84
CA THR A 51 4.07 2.88 -15.93
C THR A 51 2.82 3.69 -16.29
N GLU A 52 2.04 3.27 -17.29
CA GLU A 52 0.82 3.96 -17.71
C GLU A 52 -0.28 3.90 -16.64
N ALA A 53 -0.38 2.81 -15.88
CA ALA A 53 -1.28 2.71 -14.74
C ALA A 53 -0.93 3.72 -13.63
N HIS A 54 0.36 3.84 -13.27
CA HIS A 54 0.81 4.87 -12.33
C HIS A 54 0.57 6.30 -12.87
N LEU A 55 0.81 6.51 -14.16
CA LEU A 55 0.62 7.81 -14.81
C LEU A 55 -0.85 8.25 -14.72
N ALA A 56 -1.79 7.32 -14.92
CA ALA A 56 -3.22 7.59 -14.79
C ALA A 56 -3.59 8.08 -13.38
N TYR A 57 -3.02 7.49 -12.33
CA TYR A 57 -3.26 7.93 -10.95
C TYR A 57 -2.64 9.30 -10.65
N PHE A 58 -1.41 9.56 -11.11
CA PHE A 58 -0.83 10.90 -10.98
C PHE A 58 -1.63 11.96 -11.73
N GLN A 59 -2.15 11.66 -12.93
CA GLN A 59 -3.01 12.58 -13.67
C GLN A 59 -4.36 12.80 -12.97
N ALA A 60 -4.89 11.77 -12.30
CA ALA A 60 -6.12 11.87 -11.52
C ALA A 60 -5.98 12.65 -10.21
N GLY A 61 -4.75 12.94 -9.77
CA GLY A 61 -4.52 13.78 -8.61
C GLY A 61 -3.79 13.10 -7.46
N ALA A 62 -3.39 11.83 -7.59
CA ALA A 62 -2.50 11.20 -6.60
C ALA A 62 -1.19 11.98 -6.49
N ASP A 63 -0.66 12.07 -5.29
CA ASP A 63 0.64 12.64 -4.96
C ASP A 63 1.67 11.53 -4.70
N VAL A 64 1.22 10.35 -4.28
CA VAL A 64 2.05 9.17 -4.03
C VAL A 64 1.55 8.01 -4.88
N ALA A 65 2.46 7.33 -5.58
CA ALA A 65 2.18 6.05 -6.24
C ALA A 65 2.75 4.89 -5.43
N ILE A 66 1.97 3.82 -5.24
CA ILE A 66 2.37 2.58 -4.58
C ILE A 66 2.78 1.57 -5.66
N THR A 67 4.05 1.15 -5.67
CA THR A 67 4.62 0.31 -6.75
C THR A 67 3.95 -1.05 -6.88
N ALA A 68 4.02 -1.66 -8.07
CA ALA A 68 3.47 -2.99 -8.34
C ALA A 68 4.28 -4.16 -7.71
N SER A 69 4.88 -3.97 -6.53
CA SER A 69 5.72 -4.98 -5.85
C SER A 69 5.04 -5.70 -4.69
N TYR A 70 3.72 -5.55 -4.51
CA TYR A 70 2.96 -6.14 -3.39
C TYR A 70 3.23 -7.65 -3.18
N GLN A 71 3.23 -8.44 -4.26
CA GLN A 71 3.51 -9.89 -4.22
C GLN A 71 4.93 -10.24 -4.67
N ALA A 72 5.74 -9.26 -5.06
CA ALA A 72 7.07 -9.46 -5.62
C ALA A 72 8.03 -9.91 -4.51
N THR A 73 8.33 -11.21 -4.50
CA THR A 73 9.12 -11.89 -3.46
C THR A 73 10.07 -12.88 -4.13
N PHE A 74 11.23 -13.12 -3.53
CA PHE A 74 12.17 -14.09 -4.09
C PHE A 74 11.56 -15.49 -4.19
N GLU A 75 10.79 -15.90 -3.19
CA GLU A 75 10.08 -17.18 -3.14
C GLU A 75 8.97 -17.26 -4.20
N GLY A 76 8.15 -16.22 -4.34
CA GLY A 76 7.10 -16.16 -5.36
C GLY A 76 7.67 -16.21 -6.78
N PHE A 77 8.76 -15.49 -7.04
CA PHE A 77 9.47 -15.54 -8.32
C PHE A 77 10.13 -16.90 -8.57
N ALA A 78 10.77 -17.51 -7.57
CA ALA A 78 11.36 -18.83 -7.68
C ALA A 78 10.31 -19.91 -8.02
N GLY A 79 9.10 -19.81 -7.45
CA GLY A 79 7.96 -20.66 -7.80
C GLY A 79 7.54 -20.58 -9.28
N ARG A 80 7.95 -19.52 -9.99
CA ARG A 80 7.74 -19.31 -11.44
C ARG A 80 9.00 -19.54 -12.27
N GLY A 81 10.06 -20.11 -11.68
CA GLY A 81 11.32 -20.36 -12.36
C GLY A 81 12.16 -19.10 -12.63
N ILE A 82 11.84 -17.97 -11.98
CA ILE A 82 12.62 -16.74 -12.09
C ILE A 82 13.73 -16.77 -11.02
N GLY A 83 14.98 -16.66 -11.48
CA GLY A 83 16.15 -16.67 -10.61
C GLY A 83 16.27 -15.42 -9.74
N HIS A 84 17.05 -15.53 -8.67
CA HIS A 84 17.22 -14.49 -7.65
C HIS A 84 17.62 -13.11 -8.22
N ASP A 85 18.62 -13.06 -9.10
CA ASP A 85 19.08 -11.78 -9.67
C ASP A 85 17.99 -11.10 -10.50
N ARG A 86 17.27 -11.90 -11.31
CA ARG A 86 16.15 -11.38 -12.11
C ARG A 86 14.99 -10.94 -11.24
N ALA A 87 14.70 -11.64 -10.15
CA ALA A 87 13.70 -11.23 -9.16
C ALA A 87 14.04 -9.86 -8.56
N ALA A 88 15.32 -9.64 -8.19
CA ALA A 88 15.77 -8.36 -7.67
C ALA A 88 15.64 -7.23 -8.71
N GLU A 89 15.99 -7.50 -9.97
CA GLU A 89 15.79 -6.55 -11.07
C GLU A 89 14.31 -6.18 -11.26
N LEU A 90 13.39 -7.14 -11.18
CA LEU A 90 11.95 -6.89 -11.33
C LEU A 90 11.38 -6.07 -10.17
N MET A 91 11.83 -6.33 -8.95
CA MET A 91 11.48 -5.51 -7.78
C MET A 91 11.95 -4.06 -7.97
N ALA A 92 13.21 -3.86 -8.39
CA ALA A 92 13.73 -2.52 -8.68
C ALA A 92 13.01 -1.85 -9.86
N LEU A 93 12.64 -2.61 -10.89
CA LEU A 93 11.89 -2.13 -12.04
C LEU A 93 10.51 -1.58 -11.64
N SER A 94 9.86 -2.16 -10.64
CA SER A 94 8.57 -1.64 -10.13
C SER A 94 8.68 -0.19 -9.60
N VAL A 95 9.81 0.13 -8.94
CA VAL A 95 10.12 1.48 -8.45
C VAL A 95 10.43 2.41 -9.63
N GLU A 96 11.19 1.93 -10.61
CA GLU A 96 11.53 2.73 -11.79
C GLU A 96 10.32 3.04 -12.67
N SER A 97 9.39 2.10 -12.84
CA SER A 97 8.12 2.33 -13.55
C SER A 97 7.30 3.46 -12.92
N ALA A 98 7.17 3.48 -11.59
CA ALA A 98 6.49 4.56 -10.88
C ALA A 98 7.23 5.90 -10.99
N ARG A 99 8.57 5.90 -10.94
CA ARG A 99 9.39 7.10 -11.15
C ARG A 99 9.26 7.65 -12.58
N GLU A 100 9.23 6.78 -13.57
CA GLU A 100 9.01 7.17 -14.96
C GLU A 100 7.61 7.78 -15.14
N ALA A 101 6.59 7.18 -14.54
CA ALA A 101 5.24 7.76 -14.54
C ALA A 101 5.22 9.17 -13.91
N ALA A 102 5.93 9.38 -12.80
CA ALA A 102 6.04 10.70 -12.17
C ALA A 102 6.71 11.72 -13.10
N ARG A 103 7.74 11.33 -13.86
CA ARG A 103 8.39 12.19 -14.87
C ARG A 103 7.44 12.52 -16.03
N ARG A 104 6.61 11.56 -16.46
CA ARG A 104 5.64 11.72 -17.55
C ARG A 104 4.41 12.53 -17.15
N ALA A 105 4.03 12.53 -15.87
CA ALA A 105 2.82 13.20 -15.37
C ALA A 105 2.81 14.72 -15.63
N ARG A 106 3.98 15.36 -15.67
CA ARG A 106 4.15 16.80 -15.95
C ARG A 106 3.22 17.70 -15.10
N VAL A 107 3.02 17.34 -13.83
CA VAL A 107 2.24 18.12 -12.86
C VAL A 107 3.15 19.04 -12.04
N SER A 108 2.60 20.16 -11.56
CA SER A 108 3.34 21.21 -10.83
C SER A 108 3.40 20.99 -9.31
N ARG A 109 3.13 19.78 -8.82
CA ARG A 109 3.14 19.42 -7.39
C ARG A 109 4.17 18.31 -7.13
N PRO A 110 4.66 18.16 -5.88
CA PRO A 110 5.55 17.06 -5.54
C PRO A 110 4.88 15.71 -5.80
N LEU A 111 5.64 14.76 -6.32
CA LEU A 111 5.22 13.37 -6.51
C LEU A 111 6.21 12.46 -5.81
N TRP A 112 5.71 11.46 -5.09
CA TRP A 112 6.50 10.49 -4.36
C TRP A 112 6.18 9.06 -4.81
N VAL A 113 7.13 8.16 -4.61
CA VAL A 113 7.01 6.73 -4.91
C VAL A 113 7.16 5.93 -3.63
N ALA A 114 6.15 5.14 -3.30
CA ALA A 114 6.13 4.21 -2.19
C ALA A 114 6.36 2.79 -2.71
N ALA A 115 7.44 2.13 -2.28
CA ALA A 115 7.68 0.75 -2.67
C ALA A 115 6.84 -0.21 -1.84
N SER A 116 5.89 -0.89 -2.48
CA SER A 116 4.97 -1.84 -1.85
C SER A 116 5.67 -3.10 -1.37
N ALA A 117 5.35 -3.52 -0.14
CA ALA A 117 5.75 -4.77 0.45
C ALA A 117 4.55 -5.42 1.16
N GLY A 118 3.83 -6.30 0.47
CA GLY A 118 2.67 -7.02 1.01
C GLY A 118 3.03 -8.15 1.98
N PRO A 119 2.08 -8.68 2.76
CA PRO A 119 2.36 -9.71 3.75
C PRO A 119 2.78 -11.03 3.11
N TYR A 120 3.36 -11.93 3.90
CA TYR A 120 3.65 -13.31 3.55
C TYR A 120 2.43 -14.02 2.96
N GLY A 121 1.23 -13.78 3.53
CA GLY A 121 -0.02 -14.34 3.00
C GLY A 121 -0.30 -13.99 1.54
N ALA A 122 0.13 -12.82 1.07
CA ALA A 122 -0.07 -12.41 -0.32
C ALA A 122 0.81 -13.19 -1.32
N MET A 123 1.94 -13.72 -0.85
CA MET A 123 2.81 -14.60 -1.63
C MET A 123 2.24 -16.02 -1.72
N LEU A 124 1.57 -16.50 -0.67
CA LEU A 124 0.89 -17.81 -0.67
C LEU A 124 -0.28 -17.87 -1.66
N ALA A 125 -0.86 -16.71 -2.01
CA ALA A 125 -2.00 -16.58 -2.93
C ALA A 125 -3.25 -17.41 -2.55
N ASP A 126 -3.43 -17.70 -1.26
CA ASP A 126 -4.53 -18.53 -0.73
C ASP A 126 -5.52 -17.74 0.15
N GLY A 127 -5.44 -16.40 0.11
CA GLY A 127 -6.27 -15.49 0.91
C GLY A 127 -5.79 -15.33 2.36
N SER A 128 -4.64 -15.89 2.72
CA SER A 128 -4.10 -15.78 4.08
C SER A 128 -3.69 -14.35 4.47
N GLU A 129 -3.53 -13.43 3.53
CA GLU A 129 -3.38 -11.99 3.80
C GLU A 129 -4.60 -11.35 4.50
N TYR A 130 -5.74 -12.06 4.54
CA TYR A 130 -6.94 -11.68 5.29
C TYR A 130 -7.25 -12.60 6.47
N ARG A 131 -6.29 -13.46 6.87
CA ARG A 131 -6.39 -14.37 8.03
C ARG A 131 -5.21 -14.25 9.00
N GLY A 132 -3.99 -14.06 8.48
CA GLY A 132 -2.75 -14.12 9.27
C GLY A 132 -2.50 -15.52 9.84
N ARG A 133 -1.74 -15.61 10.95
CA ARG A 133 -1.48 -16.87 11.66
C ARG A 133 -0.93 -17.99 10.79
N TYR A 134 0.12 -17.68 10.02
CA TYR A 134 0.74 -18.60 9.06
C TYR A 134 1.47 -19.79 9.70
N GLY A 135 1.61 -19.81 11.04
CA GLY A 135 2.41 -20.80 11.76
C GLY A 135 3.92 -20.50 11.73
N LEU A 136 4.31 -19.29 11.33
CA LEU A 136 5.70 -18.82 11.32
C LEU A 136 5.99 -17.96 12.54
N SER A 137 7.24 -18.04 13.02
CA SER A 137 7.78 -17.13 14.02
C SER A 137 8.13 -15.76 13.43
N VAL A 138 8.27 -14.75 14.31
CA VAL A 138 8.73 -13.40 13.94
C VAL A 138 10.07 -13.45 13.19
N ASP A 139 11.01 -14.29 13.62
CA ASP A 139 12.34 -14.39 13.00
C ASP A 139 12.29 -15.02 11.60
N GLU A 140 11.35 -15.93 11.35
CA GLU A 140 11.12 -16.50 10.02
C GLU A 140 10.48 -15.49 9.07
N LEU A 141 9.51 -14.72 9.55
CA LEU A 141 8.89 -13.64 8.80
C LEU A 141 9.89 -12.52 8.48
N GLU A 142 10.79 -12.21 9.42
CA GLU A 142 11.86 -11.24 9.20
C GLU A 142 12.82 -11.73 8.11
N ARG A 143 13.22 -13.01 8.16
CA ARG A 143 14.08 -13.64 7.14
C ARG A 143 13.44 -13.63 5.75
N PHE A 144 12.12 -13.76 5.68
CA PHE A 144 11.37 -13.65 4.43
C PHE A 144 11.33 -12.21 3.89
N HIS A 145 11.02 -11.23 4.74
CA HIS A 145 10.84 -9.84 4.29
C HIS A 145 12.14 -9.09 4.04
N ARG A 146 13.18 -9.34 4.85
CA ARG A 146 14.40 -8.53 4.85
C ARG A 146 15.09 -8.46 3.48
N PRO A 147 15.33 -9.57 2.76
CA PRO A 147 16.03 -9.51 1.47
C PRO A 147 15.31 -8.66 0.42
N ARG A 148 13.98 -8.79 0.31
CA ARG A 148 13.21 -7.99 -0.66
C ARG A 148 13.16 -6.52 -0.26
N LEU A 149 13.09 -6.20 1.04
CA LEU A 149 13.11 -4.82 1.52
C LEU A 149 14.46 -4.16 1.27
N GLU A 150 15.57 -4.90 1.36
CA GLU A 150 16.90 -4.41 0.98
C GLU A 150 16.97 -4.06 -0.51
N VAL A 151 16.42 -4.89 -1.39
CA VAL A 151 16.34 -4.60 -2.83
C VAL A 151 15.47 -3.37 -3.11
N LEU A 152 14.28 -3.31 -2.51
CA LEU A 152 13.36 -2.18 -2.69
C LEU A 152 14.00 -0.90 -2.17
N ALA A 153 14.63 -0.91 -0.99
CA ALA A 153 15.34 0.25 -0.45
C ALA A 153 16.53 0.68 -1.34
N ALA A 154 17.28 -0.27 -1.90
CA ALA A 154 18.38 0.02 -2.82
C ALA A 154 17.92 0.66 -4.14
N ALA A 155 16.66 0.42 -4.57
CA ALA A 155 16.03 1.12 -5.68
C ALA A 155 15.64 2.58 -5.34
N ARG A 156 15.82 3.00 -4.08
CA ARG A 156 15.61 4.36 -3.54
C ARG A 156 14.19 4.90 -3.77
N PRO A 157 13.12 4.21 -3.36
CA PRO A 157 11.80 4.84 -3.26
C PRO A 157 11.85 5.98 -2.22
N ASP A 158 10.84 6.84 -2.21
CA ASP A 158 10.71 7.89 -1.20
C ASP A 158 10.29 7.31 0.16
N VAL A 159 9.59 6.18 0.15
CA VAL A 159 9.09 5.47 1.34
C VAL A 159 8.84 3.99 1.02
N LEU A 160 8.85 3.13 2.03
CA LEU A 160 8.39 1.73 1.97
C LEU A 160 6.94 1.64 2.47
N ALA A 161 6.07 0.99 1.69
CA ALA A 161 4.68 0.72 2.07
C ALA A 161 4.57 -0.71 2.61
N LEU A 162 4.69 -0.86 3.94
CA LEU A 162 4.48 -2.14 4.63
C LEU A 162 2.97 -2.31 4.81
N GLU A 163 2.32 -3.00 3.88
CA GLU A 163 0.87 -2.87 3.71
C GLU A 163 0.08 -4.17 3.78
N THR A 164 -1.20 -4.04 4.11
CA THR A 164 -2.17 -5.13 4.22
C THR A 164 -1.75 -6.20 5.24
N VAL A 165 -1.01 -5.82 6.28
CA VAL A 165 -0.50 -6.77 7.27
C VAL A 165 -1.66 -7.29 8.12
N PRO A 166 -1.98 -8.60 8.15
CA PRO A 166 -3.09 -9.12 8.95
C PRO A 166 -2.72 -9.43 10.39
N ASP A 167 -1.42 -9.52 10.71
CA ASP A 167 -0.92 -10.10 11.95
C ASP A 167 0.13 -9.20 12.64
N ALA A 168 -0.01 -8.99 13.95
CA ALA A 168 0.93 -8.19 14.74
C ALA A 168 2.33 -8.83 14.84
N ASP A 169 2.43 -10.16 14.74
CA ASP A 169 3.73 -10.85 14.73
C ASP A 169 4.51 -10.53 13.45
N GLU A 170 3.82 -10.49 12.31
CA GLU A 170 4.39 -10.08 11.03
C GLU A 170 4.75 -8.60 11.00
N ALA A 171 3.90 -7.73 11.56
CA ALA A 171 4.24 -6.33 11.72
C ALA A 171 5.52 -6.15 12.54
N THR A 172 5.69 -6.91 13.63
CA THR A 172 6.93 -6.90 14.43
C THR A 172 8.13 -7.31 13.58
N ALA A 173 8.00 -8.34 12.76
CA ALA A 173 9.05 -8.79 11.85
C ALA A 173 9.42 -7.71 10.81
N LEU A 174 8.42 -7.05 10.23
CA LEU A 174 8.62 -5.96 9.27
C LEU A 174 9.30 -4.75 9.90
N LEU A 175 8.89 -4.36 11.12
CA LEU A 175 9.52 -3.28 11.89
C LEU A 175 11.00 -3.58 12.17
N ARG A 176 11.36 -4.84 12.43
CA ARG A 176 12.78 -5.24 12.54
C ARG A 176 13.49 -5.19 11.18
N ALA A 177 12.84 -5.70 10.14
CA ALA A 177 13.42 -5.80 8.81
C ALA A 177 13.77 -4.43 8.20
N VAL A 178 12.98 -3.39 8.45
CA VAL A 178 13.23 -2.03 7.92
C VAL A 178 14.35 -1.26 8.63
N ARG A 179 14.79 -1.70 9.81
CA ARG A 179 15.84 -1.01 10.57
C ARG A 179 17.14 -0.94 9.77
N GLY A 180 17.70 0.27 9.70
CA GLY A 180 18.96 0.54 9.04
C GLY A 180 18.91 0.53 7.50
N LEU A 181 17.73 0.43 6.88
CA LEU A 181 17.61 0.51 5.41
C LEU A 181 17.75 1.94 4.85
N GLY A 182 17.64 2.96 5.71
CA GLY A 182 17.82 4.37 5.31
C GLY A 182 16.67 4.96 4.49
N VAL A 183 15.55 4.26 4.39
CA VAL A 183 14.32 4.70 3.71
C VAL A 183 13.18 4.66 4.74
N PRO A 184 12.37 5.72 4.89
CA PRO A 184 11.24 5.71 5.82
C PRO A 184 10.17 4.70 5.36
N ALA A 185 9.28 4.32 6.26
CA ALA A 185 8.18 3.40 5.98
C ALA A 185 6.85 3.92 6.53
N TRP A 186 5.74 3.40 6.00
CA TRP A 186 4.51 3.32 6.76
C TRP A 186 4.12 1.88 7.00
N LEU A 187 3.29 1.64 8.01
CA LEU A 187 2.72 0.34 8.32
C LEU A 187 1.19 0.40 8.32
N THR A 188 0.54 -0.45 7.51
CA THR A 188 -0.90 -0.60 7.55
C THR A 188 -1.34 -2.02 7.83
N TYR A 189 -2.41 -2.14 8.64
CA TYR A 189 -3.08 -3.40 8.89
C TYR A 189 -4.28 -3.60 7.98
N SER A 190 -4.53 -4.86 7.61
CA SER A 190 -5.85 -5.29 7.19
C SER A 190 -6.68 -5.64 8.43
N VAL A 191 -7.94 -5.18 8.47
CA VAL A 191 -8.76 -5.20 9.69
C VAL A 191 -10.18 -5.72 9.46
N ALA A 192 -10.84 -6.09 10.56
CA ALA A 192 -12.28 -6.30 10.65
C ALA A 192 -12.78 -5.69 11.97
N GLY A 193 -13.57 -4.63 11.90
CA GLY A 193 -13.94 -3.84 13.08
C GLY A 193 -12.72 -3.23 13.78
N ASP A 194 -12.58 -3.49 15.08
CA ASP A 194 -11.52 -2.98 15.94
C ASP A 194 -10.32 -3.91 16.11
N ARG A 195 -10.21 -4.92 15.23
CA ARG A 195 -9.15 -5.95 15.28
C ARG A 195 -8.43 -6.10 13.94
N THR A 196 -7.18 -6.52 14.00
CA THR A 196 -6.47 -7.06 12.83
C THR A 196 -7.20 -8.32 12.32
N ARG A 197 -6.91 -8.74 11.09
CA ARG A 197 -7.48 -9.98 10.54
C ARG A 197 -7.07 -11.25 11.30
N ALA A 198 -5.88 -11.26 11.93
CA ALA A 198 -5.44 -12.32 12.83
C ALA A 198 -6.02 -12.21 14.26
N GLY A 199 -6.84 -11.18 14.51
CA GLY A 199 -7.65 -11.05 15.70
C GLY A 199 -6.96 -10.36 16.87
N GLN A 200 -5.88 -9.60 16.69
CA GLN A 200 -5.33 -8.73 17.73
C GLN A 200 -6.13 -7.42 17.83
N PRO A 201 -6.35 -6.85 19.03
CA PRO A 201 -6.88 -5.50 19.17
C PRO A 201 -5.99 -4.47 18.47
N LEU A 202 -6.58 -3.48 17.81
CA LEU A 202 -5.81 -2.46 17.08
C LEU A 202 -4.89 -1.64 17.98
N GLU A 203 -5.25 -1.42 19.23
CA GLU A 203 -4.41 -0.72 20.20
C GLU A 203 -3.07 -1.44 20.41
N GLU A 204 -3.13 -2.75 20.59
CA GLU A 204 -1.94 -3.59 20.76
C GLU A 204 -1.14 -3.70 19.45
N ALA A 205 -1.83 -3.77 18.31
CA ALA A 205 -1.19 -3.87 17.00
C ALA A 205 -0.41 -2.58 16.63
N PHE A 206 -0.97 -1.40 16.90
CA PHE A 206 -0.29 -0.14 16.57
C PHE A 206 0.84 0.23 17.54
N ALA A 207 0.80 -0.24 18.79
CA ALA A 207 1.74 0.18 19.84
C ALA A 207 3.23 0.00 19.47
N PRO A 208 3.69 -1.13 18.89
CA PRO A 208 5.09 -1.29 18.52
C PRO A 208 5.60 -0.26 17.51
N ALA A 209 4.73 0.23 16.63
CA ALA A 209 5.10 1.21 15.62
C ALA A 209 5.30 2.62 16.20
N ALA A 210 4.77 2.93 17.39
CA ALA A 210 4.96 4.23 18.04
C ALA A 210 6.44 4.55 18.27
N GLU A 211 7.21 3.55 18.68
CA GLU A 211 8.64 3.65 19.01
C GLU A 211 9.57 3.37 17.81
N ALA A 212 9.01 3.17 16.60
CA ALA A 212 9.80 2.94 15.40
C ALA A 212 10.03 4.27 14.66
N ASP A 213 11.27 4.78 14.71
CA ASP A 213 11.66 6.05 14.07
C ASP A 213 11.58 5.98 12.54
N GLU A 214 11.84 4.79 11.96
CA GLU A 214 11.71 4.57 10.52
C GLU A 214 10.26 4.68 10.04
N VAL A 215 9.27 4.50 10.93
CA VAL A 215 7.86 4.54 10.58
C VAL A 215 7.32 5.96 10.69
N ILE A 216 6.99 6.57 9.56
CA ILE A 216 6.50 7.96 9.48
C ILE A 216 4.97 8.05 9.50
N ALA A 217 4.26 6.94 9.27
CA ALA A 217 2.81 6.86 9.34
C ALA A 217 2.34 5.44 9.66
N VAL A 218 1.16 5.33 10.27
CA VAL A 218 0.51 4.03 10.55
C VAL A 218 -0.96 4.08 10.16
N GLY A 219 -1.59 2.94 9.90
CA GLY A 219 -3.05 2.93 9.75
C GLY A 219 -3.60 1.65 9.15
N VAL A 220 -4.55 1.78 8.23
CA VAL A 220 -5.29 0.64 7.67
C VAL A 220 -5.50 0.76 6.18
N ASN A 221 -5.49 -0.39 5.52
CA ASN A 221 -5.85 -0.49 4.11
C ASN A 221 -6.56 -1.80 3.82
N CYS A 222 -7.13 -1.89 2.62
CA CYS A 222 -7.80 -3.09 2.12
C CYS A 222 -8.85 -3.67 3.10
N CYS A 223 -9.48 -2.78 3.87
CA CYS A 223 -10.61 -3.03 4.76
C CYS A 223 -11.88 -2.36 4.21
N ALA A 224 -13.01 -2.59 4.87
CA ALA A 224 -14.24 -1.92 4.51
C ALA A 224 -14.21 -0.46 5.00
N PRO A 225 -14.75 0.52 4.23
CA PRO A 225 -14.67 1.93 4.62
C PRO A 225 -15.21 2.25 6.02
N GLN A 226 -16.21 1.52 6.50
CA GLN A 226 -16.76 1.71 7.85
C GLN A 226 -15.80 1.35 8.98
N ASP A 227 -14.81 0.48 8.73
CA ASP A 227 -13.82 0.09 9.74
C ASP A 227 -12.74 1.17 9.91
N VAL A 228 -12.60 2.07 8.93
CA VAL A 228 -11.57 3.11 8.90
C VAL A 228 -11.76 4.13 10.01
N ASP A 229 -13.00 4.53 10.30
CA ASP A 229 -13.29 5.61 11.28
C ASP A 229 -12.68 5.29 12.66
N THR A 230 -12.93 4.07 13.15
CA THR A 230 -12.41 3.59 14.44
C THR A 230 -10.89 3.39 14.40
N ALA A 231 -10.39 2.87 13.29
CA ALA A 231 -8.96 2.60 13.12
C ALA A 231 -8.13 3.88 13.12
N VAL A 232 -8.60 4.96 12.46
CA VAL A 232 -7.89 6.25 12.42
C VAL A 232 -7.75 6.85 13.80
N ALA A 233 -8.84 6.93 14.55
CA ALA A 233 -8.83 7.47 15.90
C ALA A 233 -7.90 6.66 16.83
N THR A 234 -7.89 5.33 16.67
CA THR A 234 -7.02 4.44 17.44
C THR A 234 -5.55 4.63 17.09
N ALA A 235 -5.21 4.61 15.80
CA ALA A 235 -3.84 4.77 15.31
C ALA A 235 -3.24 6.13 15.72
N ALA A 236 -4.00 7.22 15.54
CA ALA A 236 -3.57 8.56 15.90
C ALA A 236 -3.29 8.68 17.41
N ARG A 237 -4.19 8.15 18.25
CA ARG A 237 -4.04 8.20 19.71
C ARG A 237 -2.89 7.34 20.22
N VAL A 238 -2.74 6.13 19.70
CA VAL A 238 -1.75 5.16 20.20
C VAL A 238 -0.33 5.55 19.80
N THR A 239 -0.15 6.06 18.59
CA THR A 239 1.20 6.31 18.04
C THR A 239 1.60 7.78 18.03
N GLY A 240 0.65 8.71 18.02
CA GLY A 240 0.93 10.13 17.78
C GLY A 240 1.45 10.44 16.37
N LYS A 241 1.54 9.45 15.48
CA LYS A 241 2.06 9.59 14.11
C LYS A 241 0.92 9.97 13.14
N PRO A 242 1.25 10.56 11.98
CA PRO A 242 0.31 10.71 10.87
C PRO A 242 -0.38 9.38 10.53
N VAL A 243 -1.70 9.43 10.27
CA VAL A 243 -2.44 8.22 9.91
C VAL A 243 -2.55 8.06 8.39
N VAL A 244 -2.34 6.84 7.90
CA VAL A 244 -2.54 6.46 6.50
C VAL A 244 -3.80 5.60 6.34
N VAL A 245 -4.67 5.95 5.39
CA VAL A 245 -5.89 5.18 5.08
C VAL A 245 -6.12 5.03 3.59
N TYR A 246 -6.38 3.81 3.15
CA TYR A 246 -6.76 3.54 1.78
C TYR A 246 -7.62 2.26 1.73
N PRO A 247 -8.92 2.34 2.05
CA PRO A 247 -9.81 1.18 2.12
C PRO A 247 -10.23 0.69 0.73
N ASN A 248 -10.93 -0.44 0.69
CA ASN A 248 -11.60 -0.91 -0.52
C ASN A 248 -12.77 0.01 -0.91
N SER A 249 -13.28 -0.12 -2.14
CA SER A 249 -14.40 0.69 -2.64
C SER A 249 -15.69 0.59 -1.80
N GLY A 250 -15.85 -0.50 -1.05
CA GLY A 250 -17.07 -0.87 -0.32
C GLY A 250 -17.96 -1.87 -1.06
N GLU A 251 -17.60 -2.23 -2.30
CA GLU A 251 -18.24 -3.35 -3.01
C GLU A 251 -17.96 -4.70 -2.31
N THR A 252 -18.91 -5.61 -2.40
CA THR A 252 -18.80 -6.97 -1.88
C THR A 252 -18.74 -7.98 -3.02
N TRP A 253 -17.85 -8.95 -2.93
CA TRP A 253 -17.79 -10.05 -3.89
C TRP A 253 -18.98 -10.99 -3.69
N ASP A 254 -19.81 -11.14 -4.72
CA ASP A 254 -20.84 -12.17 -4.76
C ASP A 254 -20.26 -13.42 -5.43
N ALA A 255 -20.01 -14.45 -4.63
CA ALA A 255 -19.45 -15.71 -5.11
C ALA A 255 -20.39 -16.48 -6.05
N GLY A 256 -21.71 -16.30 -5.92
CA GLY A 256 -22.71 -16.93 -6.79
C GLY A 256 -22.80 -16.25 -8.14
N ALA A 257 -22.72 -14.91 -8.17
CA ALA A 257 -22.69 -14.13 -9.41
C ALA A 257 -21.29 -14.07 -10.05
N ARG A 258 -20.24 -14.48 -9.33
CA ARG A 258 -18.83 -14.29 -9.69
C ARG A 258 -18.54 -12.85 -10.10
N ALA A 259 -19.17 -11.91 -9.41
CA ALA A 259 -19.13 -10.50 -9.73
C ALA A 259 -19.12 -9.67 -8.44
N TRP A 260 -18.53 -8.49 -8.54
CA TRP A 260 -18.63 -7.47 -7.49
C TRP A 260 -20.02 -6.84 -7.53
N THR A 261 -20.62 -6.68 -6.36
CA THR A 261 -21.93 -6.06 -6.16
C THR A 261 -21.82 -4.90 -5.17
N GLY A 262 -22.63 -3.85 -5.36
CA GLY A 262 -22.62 -2.65 -4.52
C GLY A 262 -22.34 -1.37 -5.33
N ARG A 263 -22.19 -0.25 -4.62
CA ARG A 263 -21.74 1.02 -5.20
C ARG A 263 -20.38 1.39 -4.61
N SER A 264 -19.44 1.71 -5.49
CA SER A 264 -18.11 2.19 -5.15
C SER A 264 -18.13 3.61 -4.60
N SER A 265 -17.16 3.86 -3.71
CA SER A 265 -16.70 5.11 -3.11
C SER A 265 -17.34 5.48 -1.78
N PHE A 266 -16.48 5.49 -0.77
CA PHE A 266 -16.70 6.24 0.45
C PHE A 266 -16.92 7.72 0.10
N THR A 267 -17.83 8.35 0.83
CA THR A 267 -18.31 9.70 0.50
C THR A 267 -17.24 10.77 0.77
N ALA A 268 -17.37 11.93 0.15
CA ALA A 268 -16.57 13.11 0.51
C ALA A 268 -16.65 13.45 2.02
N GLY A 269 -17.79 13.14 2.66
CA GLY A 269 -17.96 13.28 4.10
C GLY A 269 -17.05 12.33 4.90
N GLN A 270 -16.91 11.08 4.47
CA GLN A 270 -16.01 10.11 5.10
C GLN A 270 -14.55 10.52 4.93
N VAL A 271 -14.14 10.94 3.74
CA VAL A 271 -12.77 11.46 3.49
C VAL A 271 -12.44 12.62 4.43
N LYS A 272 -13.35 13.59 4.57
CA LYS A 272 -13.19 14.70 5.52
C LYS A 272 -13.16 14.24 6.97
N GLY A 273 -14.00 13.27 7.33
CA GLY A 273 -14.01 12.65 8.66
C GLY A 273 -12.66 12.04 9.00
N TRP A 274 -12.07 11.26 8.09
CA TRP A 274 -10.74 10.66 8.28
C TRP A 274 -9.66 11.73 8.43
N GLN A 275 -9.67 12.75 7.57
CA GLN A 275 -8.74 13.88 7.65
C GLN A 275 -8.81 14.58 9.03
N GLN A 276 -10.02 14.85 9.51
CA GLN A 276 -10.25 15.48 10.82
C GLN A 276 -9.82 14.57 11.98
N ALA A 277 -9.98 13.26 11.83
CA ALA A 277 -9.59 12.27 12.84
C ALA A 277 -8.08 12.00 12.90
N GLY A 278 -7.28 12.53 11.95
CA GLY A 278 -5.82 12.42 11.97
C GLY A 278 -5.19 11.81 10.72
N ALA A 279 -5.99 11.43 9.71
CA ALA A 279 -5.46 10.94 8.45
C ALA A 279 -4.71 12.04 7.68
N ARG A 280 -3.49 11.70 7.24
CA ARG A 280 -2.60 12.56 6.46
C ARG A 280 -2.15 11.90 5.16
N LEU A 281 -2.39 10.61 4.97
CA LEU A 281 -2.35 9.96 3.66
C LEU A 281 -3.70 9.30 3.40
N ILE A 282 -4.34 9.65 2.29
CA ILE A 282 -5.68 9.14 1.95
C ILE A 282 -5.72 8.73 0.48
N GLY A 283 -6.12 7.48 0.21
CA GLY A 283 -6.33 6.96 -1.15
C GLY A 283 -7.32 5.80 -1.16
N GLY A 284 -7.08 4.79 -2.01
CA GLY A 284 -7.91 3.57 -2.01
C GLY A 284 -7.14 2.30 -2.35
N CYS A 285 -7.73 1.15 -2.00
CA CYS A 285 -7.19 -0.19 -2.29
C CYS A 285 -8.00 -0.84 -3.42
N CYS A 286 -8.54 -2.04 -3.20
CA CYS A 286 -9.29 -2.77 -4.22
C CYS A 286 -10.48 -1.95 -4.74
N ARG A 287 -10.63 -1.95 -6.07
CA ARG A 287 -11.76 -1.37 -6.80
C ARG A 287 -11.87 0.16 -6.75
N VAL A 288 -10.83 0.84 -6.25
CA VAL A 288 -10.73 2.31 -6.30
C VAL A 288 -9.86 2.69 -7.49
N GLY A 289 -10.49 3.21 -8.56
CA GLY A 289 -9.81 3.65 -9.78
C GLY A 289 -9.50 5.15 -9.81
N PRO A 290 -8.88 5.65 -10.90
CA PRO A 290 -8.49 7.05 -11.03
C PRO A 290 -9.62 8.07 -10.84
N GLU A 291 -10.85 7.76 -11.28
CA GLU A 291 -12.01 8.64 -11.07
C GLU A 291 -12.29 8.90 -9.58
N ALA A 292 -12.22 7.85 -8.76
CA ALA A 292 -12.40 7.97 -7.32
C ALA A 292 -11.26 8.76 -6.67
N ILE A 293 -10.02 8.57 -7.11
CA ILE A 293 -8.86 9.35 -6.65
C ILE A 293 -9.02 10.84 -6.98
N SER A 294 -9.58 11.18 -8.15
CA SER A 294 -9.92 12.56 -8.49
C SER A 294 -10.95 13.16 -7.52
N GLY A 295 -11.97 12.37 -7.13
CA GLY A 295 -12.94 12.76 -6.09
C GLY A 295 -12.31 12.99 -4.72
N ILE A 296 -11.38 12.13 -4.30
CA ILE A 296 -10.61 12.29 -3.05
C ILE A 296 -9.76 13.55 -3.11
N ALA A 297 -9.00 13.74 -4.19
CA ALA A 297 -8.15 14.90 -4.37
C ALA A 297 -8.95 16.21 -4.37
N GLY A 298 -10.09 16.24 -5.06
CA GLY A 298 -11.01 17.39 -5.05
C GLY A 298 -11.57 17.69 -3.66
N THR A 299 -11.91 16.65 -2.89
CA THR A 299 -12.41 16.80 -1.52
C THR A 299 -11.37 17.38 -0.57
N LEU A 300 -10.11 16.93 -0.67
CA LEU A 300 -9.03 17.32 0.23
C LEU A 300 -8.41 18.67 -0.11
N ARG A 301 -8.40 19.05 -1.39
CA ARG A 301 -7.83 20.34 -1.86
C ARG A 301 -8.85 21.48 -1.86
N GLY A 302 -10.15 21.15 -1.83
CA GLY A 302 -11.24 22.13 -1.72
C GLY A 302 -11.69 22.43 -0.29
N ALA A 303 -11.00 21.88 0.71
CA ALA A 303 -11.27 22.09 2.13
C ALA A 303 -10.44 23.25 2.72
#